data_AF-A0AAV9DIS6-F1
#
_entry.id   AF-A0AAV9DIS6-F1
#
_cell.length_a   1.000
_cell.length_b   1.000
_cell.length_c   1.000
_cell.angle_alpha   90.00
_cell.angle_beta   90.00
_cell.angle_gamma   90.00
#
_symmetry.space_group_name_H-M   'P 1'
#
loop_
_entity.id
_entity.type
_entity.pdbx_description
1 polymer ?
#
loop_
_entity_poly.entity_id
_entity_poly.type
_entity_poly.pdbx_seq_one_letter_code
_entity_poly.pdbx_strand_id
1 'polypeptide(L)'
;MHLYQAEESEKYDFEERINFAVFPSLQGGPHNNHIAALAIAMKQVATPEYKAYIQQVKKNAQTLASALLRRKCRLVTGGTDNHLVLWDLRNLGLTV
;
A
#
# COMPACT_ATOMS: atom_id res chain seq x y z
N MET A 1 25.93 44.55 10.16
CA MET A 1 24.46 44.44 10.02
C MET A 1 24.19 43.30 9.05
N HIS A 2 24.08 42.07 9.57
CA HIS A 2 23.76 40.89 8.77
C HIS A 2 22.24 40.87 8.54
N LEU A 3 21.83 41.16 7.31
CA LEU A 3 20.45 40.93 6.87
C LEU A 3 20.34 39.43 6.56
N TYR A 4 19.59 38.71 7.40
CA TYR A 4 19.10 37.37 7.12
C TYR A 4 18.24 37.45 5.87
N GLN A 5 18.73 36.93 4.74
CA GLN A 5 17.85 36.51 3.65
C GLN A 5 17.13 35.26 4.15
N ALA A 6 15.82 35.37 4.36
CA ALA A 6 14.98 34.20 4.54
C ALA A 6 15.06 33.38 3.25
N GLU A 7 15.53 32.13 3.33
CA GLU A 7 15.39 31.17 2.24
C GLU A 7 13.89 31.01 1.95
N GLU A 8 13.43 31.48 0.78
CA GLU A 8 12.13 31.11 0.24
C GLU A 8 12.10 29.60 0.08
N SER A 9 11.41 28.92 1.00
CA SER A 9 11.10 27.50 0.85
C SER A 9 10.33 27.31 -0.45
N GLU A 10 10.83 26.50 -1.39
CA GLU A 10 10.07 26.09 -2.58
C GLU A 10 8.69 25.57 -2.13
N LYS A 11 7.63 26.31 -2.48
CA LYS A 11 6.27 26.00 -2.06
C LYS A 11 5.69 24.96 -3.00
N TYR A 12 5.45 23.75 -2.50
CA TYR A 12 4.79 22.69 -3.28
C TYR A 12 3.38 23.13 -3.72
N ASP A 13 3.13 23.12 -5.03
CA ASP A 13 1.83 23.46 -5.64
C ASP A 13 1.00 22.20 -5.96
N PHE A 14 0.78 21.34 -4.96
CA PHE A 14 0.00 20.10 -5.15
C PHE A 14 -1.41 20.18 -4.55
N GLU A 15 -1.58 20.88 -3.43
CA GLU A 15 -2.84 20.89 -2.68
C GLU A 15 -4.01 21.37 -3.52
N GLU A 16 -3.90 22.57 -4.11
CA GLU A 16 -4.97 23.16 -4.93
C GLU A 16 -5.25 22.32 -6.17
N ARG A 17 -4.19 21.88 -6.87
CA ARG A 17 -4.31 21.10 -8.10
C ARG A 17 -4.97 19.74 -7.89
N ILE A 18 -4.62 19.03 -6.81
CA ILE A 18 -5.22 17.74 -6.47
C ILE A 18 -6.66 17.93 -6.01
N ASN A 19 -6.93 18.90 -5.13
CA ASN A 19 -8.29 19.17 -4.65
C ASN A 19 -9.23 19.52 -5.80
N PHE A 20 -8.80 20.39 -6.73
CA PHE A 20 -9.56 20.77 -7.91
C PHE A 20 -9.82 19.59 -8.85
N ALA A 21 -8.80 18.74 -9.07
CA ALA A 21 -8.92 17.53 -9.89
C ALA A 21 -9.97 16.56 -9.33
N VAL A 22 -10.06 16.43 -8.00
CA VAL A 22 -11.11 15.63 -7.36
C VAL A 22 -12.47 16.29 -7.54
N PHE A 23 -12.63 17.53 -7.08
CA PHE A 23 -13.86 18.32 -7.23
C PHE A 23 -13.49 19.78 -7.53
N PRO A 24 -14.08 20.41 -8.55
CA PRO A 24 -15.24 19.97 -9.32
C PRO A 24 -14.89 19.17 -10.61
N SER A 25 -13.62 18.88 -10.88
CA SER A 25 -13.22 18.38 -12.20
C SER A 25 -13.71 16.97 -12.54
N LEU A 26 -13.58 15.99 -11.64
CA LEU A 26 -13.87 14.58 -11.93
C LEU A 26 -15.06 14.01 -11.15
N GLN A 27 -15.25 14.42 -9.90
CA GLN A 27 -16.28 13.90 -9.02
C GLN A 27 -17.32 14.96 -8.66
N GLY A 28 -18.51 14.49 -8.24
CA GLY A 28 -19.60 15.32 -7.73
C GLY A 28 -19.62 15.38 -6.20
N GLY A 29 -20.78 15.09 -5.60
CA GLY A 29 -20.94 15.14 -4.15
C GLY A 29 -20.13 14.06 -3.41
N PRO A 30 -19.52 14.38 -2.25
CA PRO A 30 -18.72 13.42 -1.49
C PRO A 30 -19.58 12.34 -0.83
N HIS A 31 -19.07 11.12 -0.78
CA HIS A 31 -19.71 10.00 -0.08
C HIS A 31 -19.36 10.04 1.43
N ASN A 32 -20.03 10.91 2.19
CA ASN A 32 -19.72 11.16 3.61
C ASN A 32 -19.78 9.90 4.51
N ASN A 33 -20.64 8.93 4.19
CA ASN A 33 -20.69 7.64 4.88
C ASN A 33 -19.38 6.84 4.71
N HIS A 34 -18.76 6.88 3.53
CA HIS A 34 -17.48 6.23 3.27
C HIS A 34 -16.33 6.98 3.94
N ILE A 35 -16.35 8.32 3.93
CA ILE A 35 -15.37 9.15 4.63
C ILE A 35 -15.39 8.84 6.14
N ALA A 36 -16.57 8.72 6.74
CA ALA A 36 -16.72 8.34 8.15
C ALA A 36 -16.17 6.93 8.44
N ALA A 37 -16.47 5.94 7.59
CA ALA A 37 -15.93 4.60 7.71
C ALA A 37 -14.39 4.58 7.59
N LEU A 38 -13.83 5.37 6.67
CA LEU A 38 -12.39 5.51 6.49
C LEU A 38 -11.72 6.12 7.74
N ALA A 39 -12.33 7.12 8.37
CA ALA A 39 -11.82 7.69 9.62
C ALA A 39 -11.74 6.64 10.75
N ILE A 40 -12.74 5.75 10.86
CA ILE A 40 -12.71 4.63 11.81
C ILE A 40 -11.61 3.62 11.44
N ALA A 41 -11.47 3.27 10.18
CA ALA A 41 -10.40 2.36 9.73
C ALA A 41 -9.01 2.96 10.01
N MET A 42 -8.80 4.26 9.76
CA MET A 42 -7.54 4.95 10.09
C MET A 42 -7.24 4.92 11.59
N LYS A 43 -8.27 5.08 12.44
CA LYS A 43 -8.11 4.91 13.90
C LYS A 43 -7.66 3.50 14.28
N GLN A 44 -8.21 2.47 13.64
CA GLN A 44 -7.80 1.07 13.86
C GLN A 44 -6.37 0.81 13.38
N VAL A 45 -5.98 1.35 12.22
CA VAL A 45 -4.63 1.19 11.65
C VAL A 45 -3.54 1.77 12.57
N ALA A 46 -3.87 2.81 13.33
CA ALA A 46 -2.95 3.46 14.26
C ALA A 46 -2.69 2.67 15.55
N THR A 47 -3.36 1.53 15.80
CA THR A 47 -3.18 0.78 17.04
C THR A 47 -1.97 -0.18 16.99
N PRO A 48 -1.34 -0.49 18.14
CA PRO A 48 -0.25 -1.47 18.21
C PRO A 48 -0.65 -2.86 17.70
N GLU A 49 -1.91 -3.26 17.91
CA GLU A 49 -2.44 -4.55 17.48
C GLU A 49 -2.48 -4.64 15.95
N TYR A 50 -2.82 -3.54 15.27
CA TYR A 50 -2.80 -3.51 13.80
C TYR A 50 -1.37 -3.65 13.25
N LYS A 51 -0.38 -3.04 13.92
CA LYS A 51 1.03 -3.25 13.57
C LYS A 51 1.44 -4.72 13.72
N ALA A 52 1.04 -5.37 14.81
CA ALA A 52 1.28 -6.80 15.01
C ALA A 52 0.58 -7.66 13.94
N TYR A 53 -0.65 -7.30 13.57
CA TYR A 53 -1.38 -7.95 12.48
C TYR A 53 -0.62 -7.86 11.15
N ILE A 54 -0.15 -6.68 10.73
CA ILE A 54 0.58 -6.52 9.46
C ILE A 54 1.93 -7.27 9.48
N GLN A 55 2.63 -7.31 10.61
CA GLN A 55 3.82 -8.16 10.77
C GLN A 55 3.49 -9.64 10.56
N GLN A 56 2.36 -10.11 11.11
CA GLN A 56 1.90 -11.47 10.94
C GLN A 56 1.50 -11.78 9.48
N VAL A 57 0.88 -10.83 8.77
CA VAL A 57 0.57 -10.97 7.33
C VAL A 57 1.84 -11.25 6.52
N LYS A 58 2.90 -10.46 6.73
CA LYS A 58 4.19 -10.68 6.05
C LYS A 58 4.83 -12.02 6.43
N LYS A 59 4.83 -12.35 7.73
CA LYS A 59 5.36 -13.64 8.22
C LYS A 59 4.63 -14.83 7.60
N ASN A 60 3.30 -14.74 7.46
CA ASN A 60 2.48 -15.77 6.84
C ASN A 60 2.80 -15.93 5.35
N ALA A 61 2.92 -14.82 4.62
CA ALA A 61 3.26 -14.84 3.20
C ALA A 61 4.66 -15.47 2.96
N GLN A 62 5.66 -15.11 3.77
CA GLN A 62 7.00 -15.71 3.72
C GLN A 62 7.00 -17.20 4.08
N THR A 63 6.19 -17.60 5.07
CA THR A 63 6.02 -19.00 5.46
C THR A 63 5.40 -19.82 4.33
N LEU A 64 4.36 -19.28 3.68
CA LEU A 64 3.72 -19.89 2.51
C LEU A 64 4.71 -20.02 1.35
N ALA A 65 5.44 -18.94 1.03
CA ALA A 65 6.46 -18.95 -0.01
C ALA A 65 7.50 -20.06 0.23
N SER A 66 8.04 -20.13 1.45
CA SER A 66 9.01 -21.15 1.85
C SER A 66 8.45 -22.57 1.73
N ALA A 67 7.17 -22.78 2.11
CA ALA A 67 6.52 -24.07 1.99
C ALA A 67 6.35 -24.51 0.53
N LEU A 68 5.98 -23.59 -0.36
CA LEU A 68 5.85 -23.84 -1.80
C LEU A 68 7.21 -24.16 -2.44
N LEU A 69 8.26 -23.39 -2.12
CA LEU A 69 9.61 -23.65 -2.63
C LEU A 69 10.14 -25.03 -2.18
N ARG A 70 9.87 -25.44 -0.94
CA ARG A 70 10.20 -26.80 -0.47
C ARG A 70 9.52 -27.90 -1.27
N ARG A 71 8.30 -27.62 -1.77
CA ARG A 71 7.55 -28.51 -2.67
C ARG A 71 7.97 -28.37 -4.15
N LYS A 72 9.09 -27.71 -4.43
CA LYS A 72 9.62 -27.46 -5.78
C LYS A 72 8.68 -26.63 -6.67
N CYS A 73 7.74 -25.91 -6.08
CA CYS A 73 6.93 -24.94 -6.81
C CYS A 73 7.83 -23.77 -7.24
N ARG A 74 7.63 -23.28 -8.46
CA ARG A 74 8.37 -22.13 -8.97
C ARG A 74 7.65 -20.83 -8.60
N LEU A 75 8.25 -20.02 -7.73
CA LEU A 75 7.75 -18.67 -7.45
C LEU A 75 8.51 -17.66 -8.30
N VAL A 76 7.79 -16.68 -8.85
CA VAL A 76 8.42 -15.51 -9.47
C VAL A 76 9.20 -14.77 -8.37
N THR A 77 10.41 -14.29 -8.72
CA THR A 77 11.44 -13.73 -7.81
C THR A 77 11.94 -14.66 -6.68
N GLY A 78 11.44 -15.90 -6.58
CA GLY A 78 11.92 -16.90 -5.62
C GLY A 78 11.46 -16.69 -4.17
N GLY A 79 10.50 -15.79 -3.90
CA GLY A 79 10.04 -15.51 -2.54
C GLY A 79 9.01 -14.38 -2.47
N THR A 80 8.91 -13.71 -1.32
CA THR A 80 8.14 -12.48 -1.15
C THR A 80 8.61 -11.66 0.05
N ASP A 81 8.58 -10.34 -0.09
CA ASP A 81 8.84 -9.37 0.98
C ASP A 81 7.56 -8.63 1.41
N ASN A 82 6.42 -8.98 0.82
CA ASN A 82 5.13 -8.34 1.06
C ASN A 82 4.05 -9.39 1.41
N HIS A 83 2.79 -9.12 1.06
CA HIS A 83 1.63 -9.89 1.47
C HIS A 83 1.17 -10.96 0.46
N LEU A 84 1.82 -11.06 -0.70
CA LEU A 84 1.42 -11.98 -1.77
C LEU A 84 2.59 -12.82 -2.28
N VAL A 85 2.28 -13.90 -2.99
CA VAL A 85 3.25 -14.70 -3.76
C VAL A 85 2.73 -14.86 -5.18
N LEU A 86 3.63 -14.91 -6.15
CA LEU A 86 3.28 -15.18 -7.54
C LEU A 86 3.83 -16.55 -7.95
N TRP A 87 2.95 -17.53 -8.10
CA TRP A 87 3.31 -18.89 -8.45
C TRP A 87 3.26 -19.09 -9.97
N ASP A 88 4.41 -19.41 -10.55
CA ASP A 88 4.56 -19.78 -11.95
C ASP A 88 4.18 -21.25 -12.18
N LEU A 89 3.08 -21.47 -12.91
CA LEU A 89 2.52 -22.79 -13.21
C LEU A 89 2.94 -23.34 -14.58
N ARG A 90 3.74 -22.61 -15.38
CA ARG A 90 4.05 -22.99 -16.77
C ARG A 90 4.76 -24.35 -16.87
N ASN A 91 5.57 -24.69 -15.86
CA ASN A 91 6.28 -25.96 -15.79
C ASN A 91 5.37 -27.14 -15.41
N LEU A 92 4.09 -26.89 -15.10
CA LEU A 92 3.13 -27.91 -14.69
C LEU A 92 2.15 -28.30 -15.82
N GLY A 93 2.21 -27.64 -16.99
CA GLY A 93 1.32 -27.96 -18.11
C GLY A 93 -0.17 -27.80 -17.79
N LEU A 94 -0.52 -26.94 -16.83
CA LEU A 94 -1.91 -26.74 -16.36
C LEU A 94 -2.75 -25.86 -17.28
N THR A 95 -2.14 -25.26 -18.30
CA THR A 95 -2.83 -24.47 -19.32
C THR A 95 -2.90 -25.28 -20.61
N VAL A 96 -4.06 -25.24 -21.27
CA VAL A 96 -4.24 -25.72 -22.65
C VAL A 96 -3.42 -24.91 -23.65
#